data_AF-A0A536RM30-F1
#
_entry.id   AF-A0A536RM30-F1
#
_cell.length_a   1.000
_cell.length_b   1.000
_cell.length_c   1.000
_cell.angle_alpha   90.00
_cell.angle_beta   90.00
_cell.angle_gamma   90.00
#
_symmetry.space_group_name_H-M   'P 1'
#
loop_
_entity.id
_entity.type
_entity.pdbx_description
1 polymer ?
#
loop_
_entity_poly.entity_id
_entity_poly.type
_entity_poly.pdbx_seq_one_letter_code
_entity_poly.pdbx_strand_id
1 'polypeptide(L)' 'MDDRIDFFCARPGHQGPEPNDALTMHDDRWAYCPSAKAEPHDWQPTGGMSLEEVKGLALRHPIRRRLP' A
#
# COMPACT_ATOMS: atom_id res chain seq x y z
N MET A 1 -11.00 -18.37 -0.98
CA MET A 1 -11.10 -16.94 -0.60
C MET A 1 -9.99 -16.26 -1.36
N ASP A 2 -10.29 -15.22 -2.13
CA ASP A 2 -9.27 -14.51 -2.88
C ASP A 2 -8.54 -13.58 -1.90
N ASP A 3 -7.38 -13.99 -1.42
CA ASP A 3 -6.47 -13.17 -0.59
C ASP A 3 -5.74 -12.10 -1.43
N ARG A 4 -6.39 -11.61 -2.49
CA ARG A 4 -5.86 -10.62 -3.41
C ARG A 4 -6.16 -9.24 -2.87
N ILE A 5 -5.14 -8.40 -2.91
CA ILE A 5 -5.18 -6.99 -2.57
C ILE A 5 -5.52 -6.23 -3.84
N ASP A 6 -6.70 -5.63 -3.91
CA ASP A 6 -7.17 -4.82 -5.05
C ASP A 6 -6.59 -3.40 -5.03
N PHE A 7 -6.23 -2.88 -3.85
CA PHE A 7 -5.78 -1.51 -3.68
C PHE A 7 -4.49 -1.38 -2.90
N PHE A 8 -3.58 -0.54 -3.38
CA PHE A 8 -2.32 -0.20 -2.73
C PHE A 8 -2.28 1.29 -2.40
N CYS A 9 -1.87 1.65 -1.17
CA CYS A 9 -1.64 3.04 -0.83
C CYS A 9 -0.32 3.51 -1.43
N ALA A 10 -0.36 4.38 -2.44
CA ALA A 10 0.82 4.97 -3.07
C ALA A 10 1.27 6.29 -2.40
N ARG A 11 0.61 6.71 -1.30
CA ARG A 11 0.89 7.98 -0.63
C ARG A 11 2.35 8.02 -0.16
N PRO A 12 3.15 9.05 -0.53
CA PRO A 12 4.57 9.11 -0.18
C PRO A 12 4.85 9.07 1.33
N GLY A 13 4.04 9.75 2.14
CA GLY A 13 4.17 9.75 3.61
C GLY A 13 3.76 8.45 4.29
N HIS A 14 3.18 7.51 3.53
CA HIS A 14 2.80 6.17 3.97
C HIS A 14 3.72 5.08 3.41
N GLN A 15 4.71 5.44 2.59
CA GLN A 15 5.80 4.54 2.20
C GLN A 15 6.86 4.51 3.29
N GLY A 16 7.51 3.36 3.47
CA GLY A 16 8.55 3.20 4.48
C GLY A 16 9.41 1.97 4.23
N PRO A 17 10.60 1.91 4.85
CA PRO A 17 11.53 0.79 4.70
C PRO A 17 11.02 -0.50 5.35
N GLU A 18 10.08 -0.39 6.28
CA GLU A 18 9.51 -1.50 7.05
C GLU A 18 7.99 -1.58 6.78
N PRO A 19 7.57 -2.19 5.66
CA PRO A 19 6.17 -2.43 5.37
C PRO A 19 5.55 -3.37 6.41
N ASN A 20 4.39 -2.99 6.95
CA ASN A 20 3.65 -3.83 7.90
C ASN A 20 2.80 -4.93 7.19
N ASP A 21 2.04 -5.69 7.97
CA ASP A 21 1.15 -6.77 7.50
C ASP A 21 -0.35 -6.45 7.62
N ALA A 22 -0.70 -5.25 8.07
CA ALA A 22 -2.08 -4.84 8.28
C ALA A 22 -2.78 -4.60 6.94
N LEU A 23 -3.88 -5.32 6.75
CA LEU A 23 -4.83 -5.10 5.68
C LEU A 23 -6.00 -4.25 6.19
N THR A 24 -6.54 -3.43 5.30
CA THR A 24 -7.77 -2.70 5.52
C THR A 24 -8.74 -2.94 4.37
N MET A 25 -9.98 -2.52 4.52
CA MET A 25 -10.99 -2.58 3.46
C MET A 25 -11.15 -1.21 2.80
N HIS A 26 -11.18 -1.17 1.47
CA HIS A 26 -11.54 0.00 0.67
C HIS A 26 -12.49 -0.46 -0.44
N ASP A 27 -13.65 0.19 -0.56
CA ASP A 27 -14.68 -0.17 -1.56
C ASP A 27 -15.08 -1.66 -1.53
N ASP A 28 -15.24 -2.22 -0.32
CA ASP A 28 -15.55 -3.64 -0.09
C ASP A 28 -14.49 -4.62 -0.63
N ARG A 29 -13.27 -4.15 -0.90
CA ARG A 29 -12.13 -4.98 -1.30
C ARG A 29 -10.93 -4.78 -0.40
N TRP A 30 -10.02 -5.75 -0.44
CA TRP A 30 -8.79 -5.67 0.32
C TRP A 30 -7.86 -4.57 -0.19
N ALA A 31 -7.37 -3.77 0.74
CA ALA A 31 -6.45 -2.69 0.52
C ALA A 31 -5.26 -2.79 1.46
N TYR A 32 -4.09 -2.41 0.95
CA TYR A 32 -2.84 -2.48 1.70
C TYR A 32 -2.18 -1.11 1.82
N CYS A 33 -1.84 -0.72 3.06
CA CYS A 33 -1.10 0.50 3.38
C CYS A 33 0.20 0.17 4.10
N PRO A 34 1.39 0.46 3.52
CA PRO A 34 2.67 0.08 4.11
C PRO A 34 2.95 0.68 5.50
N SER A 35 2.31 1.80 5.84
CA SER A 35 2.41 2.44 7.15
C SER A 35 1.28 2.14 8.13
N ALA A 36 0.19 1.49 7.68
CA ALA A 36 -1.05 1.29 8.45
C ALA A 36 -1.60 2.56 9.14
N LYS A 37 -1.25 3.74 8.62
CA LYS A 37 -1.74 5.02 9.15
C LYS A 37 -3.20 5.25 8.78
N ALA A 38 -3.87 6.07 9.58
CA ALA A 38 -5.19 6.60 9.24
C ALA A 38 -5.13 7.54 8.03
N GLU A 39 -6.31 7.89 7.50
CA GLU A 39 -6.54 8.75 6.36
C GLU A 39 -5.75 10.09 6.38
N PRO A 40 -5.51 10.71 5.19
CA PRO A 40 -6.01 10.30 3.86
C PRO A 40 -5.07 9.30 3.18
N HIS A 41 -5.64 8.35 2.44
CA HIS A 41 -4.88 7.42 1.61
C HIS A 41 -4.90 7.84 0.14
N ASP A 42 -3.86 7.47 -0.60
CA ASP A 42 -3.81 7.58 -2.06
C ASP A 42 -3.92 6.17 -2.65
N TRP A 43 -5.15 5.64 -2.69
CA TRP A 43 -5.40 4.28 -3.15
C TRP A 43 -5.22 4.17 -4.65
N GLN A 44 -4.42 3.20 -5.08
CA GLN A 44 -4.21 2.88 -6.49
C GLN A 44 -4.61 1.43 -6.74
N PRO A 45 -5.35 1.14 -7.83
CA PRO A 45 -5.73 -0.22 -8.17
C PRO A 45 -4.49 -1.03 -8.54
N THR A 46 -4.39 -2.24 -8.01
CA THR A 46 -3.26 -3.18 -8.26
C THR A 46 -3.58 -4.22 -9.34
N GLY A 47 -4.87 -4.38 -9.68
CA GLY A 47 -5.35 -5.49 -10.51
C GLY A 47 -5.46 -6.81 -9.75
N GLY A 48 -5.47 -6.76 -8.40
CA GLY A 48 -5.49 -7.92 -7.53
C GLY A 48 -4.09 -8.53 -7.44
N MET A 49 -3.30 -8.10 -6.47
CA MET A 49 -1.94 -8.59 -6.19
C MET A 49 -1.91 -9.37 -4.87
N SER A 50 -0.94 -10.25 -4.68
CA SER A 50 -0.69 -10.88 -3.37
C SER A 50 -0.08 -9.88 -2.39
N LEU A 51 -0.20 -10.13 -1.08
CA LEU A 51 0.41 -9.31 -0.04
C LEU A 51 1.94 -9.15 -0.23
N GLU A 52 2.64 -10.21 -0.61
CA GLU A 52 4.08 -10.16 -0.89
C GLU A 52 4.42 -9.24 -2.08
N GLU A 53 3.58 -9.22 -3.13
CA GLU A 53 3.78 -8.38 -4.31
C GLU A 53 3.64 -6.89 -3.94
N VAL A 54 2.59 -6.52 -3.18
CA VAL A 54 2.37 -5.13 -2.76
C VAL A 54 3.38 -4.65 -1.72
N LYS A 55 3.89 -5.54 -0.86
CA LYS A 55 5.05 -5.26 0.00
C LYS A 55 6.30 -4.97 -0.83
N GLY A 56 6.52 -5.74 -1.90
CA GLY A 56 7.58 -5.49 -2.86
C GLY A 56 7.48 -4.10 -3.51
N LEU A 57 6.28 -3.63 -3.85
CA LEU A 57 6.06 -2.27 -4.37
C LEU A 57 6.47 -1.19 -3.36
N ALA A 58 6.08 -1.34 -2.09
CA ALA A 58 6.45 -0.42 -1.03
C ALA A 58 7.97 -0.31 -0.84
N LEU A 59 8.69 -1.44 -0.93
CA LEU A 59 10.14 -1.49 -0.82
C LEU A 59 10.87 -0.93 -2.07
N ARG A 60 10.26 -1.06 -3.25
CA ARG A 60 10.82 -0.60 -4.54
C ARG A 60 10.54 0.87 -4.84
N HIS A 61 9.67 1.52 -4.08
CA HIS A 61 9.45 2.96 -4.15
C HIS A 61 10.31 3.66 -3.09
N PRO A 62 11.57 4.02 -3.41
CA PRO A 62 12.30 4.93 -2.55
C PRO A 62 11.47 6.19 -2.45
N ILE A 63 11.24 6.64 -1.20
CA ILE A 63 10.67 7.94 -0.88
C ILE A 63 11.37 8.96 -1.78
N ARG A 64 10.72 9.40 -2.86
CA ARG A 64 11.19 10.57 -3.59
C ARG A 64 10.97 11.72 -2.63
N ARG A 65 11.97 11.99 -1.78
CA ARG A 65 12.18 13.32 -1.21
C ARG A 65 12.20 14.25 -2.42
N ARG A 66 11.07 14.88 -2.73
CA ARG A 66 11.13 16.19 -3.36
C ARG A 66 11.83 17.05 -2.33
N LEU A 67 13.15 17.21 -2.49
CA LEU A 67 13.84 18.33 -1.88
C LEU A 67 13.21 19.61 -2.45
N PRO A 68 13.07 20.67 -1.63
CA PRO A 68 12.62 21.98 -2.09
C PRO A 68 13.56 22.56 -3.15
#